data_AF-A0A7D6VPE0-F1
#
_entry.id   AF-A0A7D6VPE0-F1
#
_cell.length_a   1.000
_cell.length_b   1.000
_cell.length_c   1.000
_cell.angle_alpha   90.00
_cell.angle_beta   90.00
_cell.angle_gamma   90.00
#
_symmetry.space_group_name_H-M   'P 1'
#
loop_
_entity.id
_entity.type
_entity.pdbx_description
1 polymer ?
#
loop_
_entity_poly.entity_id
_entity_poly.type
_entity_poly.pdbx_seq_one_letter_code
_entity_poly.pdbx_strand_id
1 'polypeptide(L)'
;MEEFKPKKGLALLEIIMYIVVANGLYLAVNSFVNSYIELTLLQLLVILFNIYCIYYLLITLTLKYQIENNIVIINSLMGIRKIKIHLDDIDGYNVSTGPIKGFKLSGFGRDRYGFGNYVVDNVGVTHMFASSNSEVIYLHSSEISYGISPIDAEKFKNIIEEKDIELQEFETKVNKNRRLYKDKKLFVPFILTTVIIFYIILNPFILYLKQALPASMPLSFDGKFKPIVMGTGKNFAFKQMSYGVLNMIILFCMYYASHFNAKYDKRSAYKFIYIALAIALAFLLFQIKILNVYL
;
A
#
# COMPACT_ATOMS: atom_id res chain seq x y z
N MET A 1 15.58 -28.94 14.02
CA MET A 1 15.27 -27.67 13.34
C MET A 1 15.86 -27.74 11.94
N GLU A 2 15.02 -27.81 10.92
CA GLU A 2 15.48 -27.76 9.53
C GLU A 2 15.26 -26.34 8.95
N GLU A 3 16.24 -25.82 8.23
CA GLU A 3 16.19 -24.49 7.61
C GLU A 3 16.22 -24.60 6.09
N PHE A 4 15.26 -23.95 5.44
CA PHE A 4 15.12 -23.86 3.99
C PHE A 4 15.36 -22.43 3.53
N LYS A 5 16.23 -22.29 2.53
CA LYS A 5 16.47 -21.00 1.88
C LYS A 5 15.40 -20.75 0.81
N PRO A 6 15.03 -19.48 0.58
CA PRO A 6 14.11 -19.12 -0.48
C PRO A 6 14.79 -19.22 -1.84
N LYS A 7 14.07 -19.70 -2.85
CA LYS A 7 14.56 -19.75 -4.21
C LYS A 7 14.62 -18.34 -4.78
N LYS A 8 15.82 -17.87 -5.10
CA LYS A 8 16.02 -16.50 -5.60
C LYS A 8 15.35 -16.34 -6.96
N GLY A 9 14.52 -15.31 -7.09
CA GLY A 9 13.90 -14.90 -8.36
C GLY A 9 14.24 -13.46 -8.71
N LEU A 10 13.44 -12.88 -9.61
CA LEU A 10 13.66 -11.53 -10.15
C LEU A 10 13.22 -10.40 -9.22
N ALA A 11 12.66 -10.73 -8.06
CA ALA A 11 12.13 -9.76 -7.10
C ALA A 11 13.11 -8.64 -6.75
N LEU A 12 14.36 -8.99 -6.49
CA LEU A 12 15.39 -8.04 -6.10
C LEU A 12 15.69 -7.04 -7.22
N LEU A 13 15.83 -7.53 -8.46
CA LEU A 13 16.10 -6.69 -9.64
C LEU A 13 14.91 -5.76 -9.93
N GLU A 14 13.69 -6.28 -9.86
CA GLU A 14 12.49 -5.47 -10.10
C GLU A 14 12.33 -4.37 -9.05
N ILE A 15 12.50 -4.68 -7.75
CA ILE A 15 12.40 -3.66 -6.69
C ILE A 15 13.44 -2.55 -6.88
N ILE A 16 14.69 -2.90 -7.23
CA ILE A 16 15.74 -1.91 -7.51
C ILE A 16 15.37 -1.07 -8.74
N MET A 17 14.87 -1.69 -9.81
CA MET A 17 14.42 -0.97 -11.00
C MET A 17 13.32 0.04 -10.65
N TYR A 18 12.34 -0.34 -9.82
CA TYR A 18 11.28 0.58 -9.40
C TYR A 18 11.81 1.78 -8.61
N ILE A 19 12.79 1.57 -7.72
CA ILE A 19 13.45 2.68 -7.01
C ILE A 19 14.12 3.60 -8.04
N VAL A 20 14.93 3.06 -8.95
CA VAL A 20 15.64 3.87 -9.96
C VAL A 20 14.67 4.68 -10.82
N VAL A 21 13.61 4.04 -11.32
CA VAL A 21 12.60 4.70 -12.17
C VAL A 21 11.85 5.78 -11.40
N ALA A 22 11.40 5.51 -10.17
CA ALA A 22 10.65 6.49 -9.37
C ALA A 22 11.51 7.73 -9.05
N ASN A 23 12.77 7.54 -8.68
CA ASN A 23 13.68 8.66 -8.41
C ASN A 23 14.08 9.39 -9.71
N GLY A 24 14.28 8.67 -10.82
CA GLY A 24 14.54 9.27 -12.13
C GLY A 24 13.37 10.14 -12.63
N LEU A 25 12.14 9.65 -12.49
CA LEU A 25 10.93 10.42 -12.80
C LEU A 25 10.80 11.65 -11.90
N TYR A 26 11.09 11.51 -10.60
CA TYR A 26 11.10 12.67 -9.70
C TYR A 26 12.10 13.74 -10.15
N LEU A 27 13.34 13.37 -10.47
CA LEU A 27 14.35 14.31 -10.97
C LEU A 27 13.91 14.99 -12.26
N ALA A 28 13.27 14.25 -13.17
CA ALA A 28 12.72 14.80 -14.40
C ALA A 28 11.57 15.79 -14.12
N VAL A 29 10.62 15.46 -13.26
CA VAL A 29 9.51 16.38 -12.93
C VAL A 29 10.02 17.62 -12.19
N ASN A 30 11.03 17.44 -11.33
CA ASN A 30 11.63 18.52 -10.56
C ASN A 30 12.28 19.61 -11.45
N SER A 31 12.68 19.30 -12.68
CA SER A 31 13.21 20.31 -13.61
C SER A 31 12.13 21.14 -14.32
N PHE A 32 10.86 20.70 -14.30
CA PHE A 32 9.74 21.40 -14.97
C PHE A 32 8.79 22.12 -14.02
N VAL A 33 8.73 21.71 -12.75
CA VAL A 33 7.76 22.23 -11.77
C VAL A 33 8.42 23.29 -10.89
N ASN A 34 7.95 24.53 -10.96
CA ASN A 34 8.47 25.67 -10.17
C ASN A 34 7.66 25.97 -8.89
N SER A 35 6.86 25.00 -8.41
CA SER A 35 6.00 25.19 -7.23
C SER A 35 6.51 24.36 -6.06
N TYR A 36 6.93 25.02 -4.99
CA TYR A 36 7.47 24.36 -3.81
C TYR A 36 6.50 23.37 -3.16
N ILE A 37 5.20 23.71 -3.08
CA ILE A 37 4.19 22.85 -2.45
C ILE A 37 4.08 21.53 -3.23
N GLU A 38 3.99 21.61 -4.55
CA GLU A 38 3.87 20.45 -5.43
C GLU A 38 5.13 19.59 -5.38
N LEU A 39 6.31 20.20 -5.43
CA LEU A 39 7.59 19.49 -5.31
C LEU A 39 7.78 18.83 -3.96
N THR A 40 7.39 19.49 -2.86
CA THR A 40 7.51 18.95 -1.50
C THR A 40 6.60 17.73 -1.32
N LEU A 41 5.36 17.80 -1.81
CA LEU A 41 4.44 16.67 -1.79
C LEU A 41 4.98 15.51 -2.62
N LEU A 42 5.49 15.79 -3.83
CA LEU A 42 6.08 14.77 -4.69
C LEU A 42 7.31 14.12 -4.05
N GLN A 43 8.20 14.91 -3.45
CA GLN A 43 9.38 14.44 -2.75
C GLN A 43 8.99 13.51 -1.58
N LEU A 44 7.99 13.90 -0.78
CA LEU A 44 7.51 13.09 0.33
C LEU A 44 6.92 11.76 -0.16
N LEU A 45 6.15 11.78 -1.26
CA LEU A 45 5.62 10.55 -1.87
C LEU A 45 6.75 9.62 -2.34
N VAL A 46 7.79 10.16 -2.99
CA VAL A 46 8.94 9.39 -3.46
C VAL A 46 9.74 8.81 -2.28
N ILE A 47 9.92 9.57 -1.19
CA ILE A 47 10.56 9.08 0.03
C ILE A 47 9.75 7.92 0.64
N LEU A 48 8.43 8.07 0.79
CA LEU A 48 7.58 7.01 1.31
C LEU A 48 7.60 5.76 0.42
N PHE A 49 7.60 5.96 -0.90
CA PHE A 49 7.72 4.87 -1.88
C PHE A 49 9.08 4.15 -1.76
N ASN A 50 10.18 4.90 -1.64
CA ASN A 50 11.51 4.33 -1.43
C ASN A 50 11.58 3.52 -0.13
N ILE A 51 11.04 4.03 0.98
CA ILE A 51 10.97 3.31 2.26
C ILE A 51 10.19 2.00 2.07
N TYR A 52 9.06 2.05 1.37
CA TYR A 52 8.26 0.87 1.07
C TYR A 52 9.03 -0.15 0.22
N CYS A 53 9.74 0.28 -0.82
CA CYS A 53 10.57 -0.59 -1.64
C CYS A 53 11.74 -1.20 -0.85
N ILE A 54 12.45 -0.40 -0.04
CA ILE A 54 13.54 -0.86 0.83
C ILE A 54 13.03 -1.93 1.80
N TYR A 55 11.83 -1.74 2.38
CA TYR A 55 11.22 -2.74 3.24
C TYR A 55 11.06 -4.11 2.56
N TYR A 56 10.54 -4.15 1.33
CA TYR A 56 10.41 -5.42 0.57
C TYR A 56 11.74 -5.95 0.05
N LEU A 57 12.70 -5.08 -0.23
CA LEU A 57 14.07 -5.47 -0.58
C LEU A 57 14.73 -6.21 0.58
N LEU A 58 14.62 -5.68 1.81
CA LEU A 58 15.12 -6.32 3.02
C LEU A 58 14.43 -7.65 3.29
N ILE A 59 13.10 -7.74 3.11
CA ILE A 59 12.38 -9.03 3.19
C ILE A 59 12.98 -10.04 2.21
N THR A 60 13.12 -9.66 0.94
CA THR A 60 13.63 -10.55 -0.12
C THR A 60 15.04 -11.06 0.21
N LEU A 61 15.90 -10.21 0.78
CA LEU A 61 17.28 -10.57 1.15
C LEU A 61 17.38 -11.49 2.37
N THR A 62 16.44 -11.37 3.32
CA THR A 62 16.56 -11.99 4.65
C THR A 62 15.57 -13.12 4.90
N LEU A 63 14.68 -13.38 3.94
CA LEU A 63 13.66 -14.42 4.05
C LEU A 63 14.29 -15.80 4.24
N LYS A 64 13.76 -16.56 5.19
CA LYS A 64 14.11 -17.94 5.49
C LYS A 64 12.88 -18.69 5.96
N TYR A 65 12.80 -19.97 5.68
CA TYR A 65 11.76 -20.85 6.21
C TYR A 65 12.41 -21.86 7.16
N GLN A 66 11.78 -22.13 8.29
CA GLN A 66 12.28 -23.10 9.26
C GLN A 66 11.13 -24.02 9.67
N ILE A 67 11.42 -25.30 9.88
CA ILE A 67 10.48 -26.25 10.47
C ILE A 67 11.03 -26.75 11.79
N GLU A 68 10.25 -26.57 12.85
CA GLU A 68 10.58 -27.00 14.20
C GLU A 68 9.32 -27.48 14.93
N ASN A 69 9.36 -28.69 15.53
CA ASN A 69 8.36 -29.21 16.47
C ASN A 69 6.91 -28.88 16.09
N ASN A 70 6.50 -29.23 14.86
CA ASN A 70 5.16 -29.02 14.33
C ASN A 70 4.80 -27.56 13.96
N ILE A 71 5.79 -26.69 13.80
CA ILE A 71 5.61 -25.28 13.44
C ILE A 71 6.47 -24.96 12.22
N VAL A 72 5.84 -24.35 11.21
CA VAL A 72 6.55 -23.68 10.11
C VAL A 72 6.75 -22.22 10.50
N ILE A 73 8.01 -21.80 10.53
CA ILE A 73 8.41 -20.44 10.86
C ILE A 73 8.89 -19.75 9.59
N ILE A 74 8.17 -18.72 9.17
CA ILE A 74 8.61 -17.81 8.11
C ILE A 74 9.32 -16.63 8.78
N ASN A 75 10.64 -16.59 8.64
CA ASN A 75 11.48 -15.57 9.23
C ASN A 75 11.93 -14.56 8.17
N SER A 76 11.76 -13.27 8.47
CA SER A 76 12.19 -12.16 7.61
C SER A 76 12.69 -10.99 8.45
N LEU A 77 13.39 -10.05 7.83
CA LEU A 77 14.01 -8.89 8.47
C LEU A 77 14.93 -9.29 9.63
N MET A 78 15.81 -10.27 9.39
CA MET A 78 16.81 -10.75 10.35
C MET A 78 16.22 -11.18 11.72
N GLY A 79 14.99 -11.69 11.76
CA GLY A 79 14.36 -12.14 13.01
C GLY A 79 13.36 -11.16 13.62
N ILE A 80 13.28 -9.92 13.10
CA ILE A 80 12.30 -8.93 13.59
C ILE A 80 10.88 -9.37 13.24
N ARG A 81 10.69 -9.98 12.06
CA ARG A 81 9.39 -10.47 11.61
C ARG A 81 9.40 -11.98 11.49
N LYS A 82 8.76 -12.64 12.45
CA LYS A 82 8.56 -14.09 12.46
C LYS A 82 7.07 -14.41 12.42
N ILE A 83 6.67 -15.21 11.45
CA ILE A 83 5.31 -15.75 11.34
C ILE A 83 5.40 -17.23 11.68
N LYS A 84 4.63 -17.66 12.67
CA LYS A 84 4.55 -19.05 13.09
C LYS A 84 3.24 -19.62 12.58
N ILE A 85 3.31 -20.74 11.90
CA ILE A 85 2.16 -21.48 11.36
C ILE A 85 2.21 -22.85 12.03
N HIS A 86 1.20 -23.16 12.84
CA HIS A 86 1.08 -24.48 13.45
C HIS A 86 0.61 -25.46 12.39
N LEU A 87 1.30 -26.58 12.24
CA LEU A 87 0.94 -27.61 11.27
C LEU A 87 -0.41 -28.26 11.61
N ASP A 88 -0.81 -28.26 12.88
CA ASP A 88 -2.13 -28.72 13.34
C ASP A 88 -3.30 -27.86 12.82
N ASP A 89 -3.04 -26.60 12.45
CA ASP A 89 -4.05 -25.67 11.91
C ASP A 89 -4.12 -25.72 10.37
N ILE A 90 -3.34 -26.60 9.73
CA ILE A 90 -3.26 -26.73 8.27
C ILE A 90 -4.19 -27.84 7.81
N ASP A 91 -5.17 -27.48 6.99
CA ASP A 91 -6.17 -28.42 6.46
C ASP A 91 -5.64 -29.23 5.26
N GLY A 92 -4.57 -28.73 4.62
CA GLY A 92 -3.90 -29.38 3.51
C GLY A 92 -2.88 -28.46 2.84
N TYR A 93 -2.20 -28.98 1.81
CA TYR A 93 -1.28 -28.20 1.00
C TYR A 93 -1.57 -28.28 -0.51
N ASN A 94 -1.12 -27.29 -1.27
CA ASN A 94 -1.20 -27.25 -2.73
C ASN A 94 0.14 -26.80 -3.32
N VAL A 95 0.45 -27.23 -4.54
CA VAL A 95 1.69 -26.84 -5.24
C VAL A 95 1.34 -26.27 -6.60
N SER A 96 1.92 -25.10 -6.90
CA SER A 96 1.81 -24.50 -8.22
C SER A 96 3.19 -24.22 -8.81
N THR A 97 3.34 -24.51 -10.10
CA THR A 97 4.52 -24.20 -10.89
C THR A 97 4.16 -23.23 -12.01
N GLY A 98 5.07 -22.32 -12.34
CA GLY A 98 4.83 -21.28 -13.34
C GLY A 98 4.18 -20.02 -12.75
N PRO A 99 3.58 -19.15 -13.58
CA PRO A 99 3.11 -17.83 -13.13
C PRO A 99 2.05 -17.95 -12.02
N ILE A 100 2.23 -17.18 -10.95
CA ILE A 100 1.25 -17.07 -9.86
C ILE A 100 -0.01 -16.43 -10.45
N LYS A 101 -1.05 -17.24 -10.68
CA LYS A 101 -2.32 -16.80 -11.24
C LYS A 101 -3.17 -16.19 -10.13
N GLY A 102 -3.41 -14.89 -10.23
CA GLY A 102 -4.18 -14.15 -9.24
C GLY A 102 -3.89 -12.65 -9.28
N PHE A 103 -4.29 -11.95 -8.23
CA PHE A 103 -4.01 -10.53 -8.09
C PHE A 103 -3.62 -10.16 -6.66
N LYS A 104 -2.81 -9.11 -6.57
CA LYS A 104 -2.27 -8.61 -5.32
C LYS A 104 -3.26 -7.65 -4.66
N LEU A 105 -3.56 -7.89 -3.38
CA LEU A 105 -4.29 -6.96 -2.51
C LEU A 105 -3.34 -5.95 -1.87
N SER A 106 -2.20 -6.43 -1.37
CA SER A 106 -1.14 -5.58 -0.82
C SER A 106 0.23 -6.23 -0.93
N GLY A 107 1.27 -5.40 -1.02
CA GLY A 107 2.67 -5.85 -1.04
C GLY A 107 3.38 -5.65 -2.37
N PHE A 108 4.28 -6.57 -2.72
CA PHE A 108 5.18 -6.48 -3.87
C PHE A 108 5.23 -7.77 -4.69
N GLY A 109 5.30 -7.63 -6.01
CA GLY A 109 5.29 -8.77 -6.94
C GLY A 109 3.96 -8.97 -7.66
N ARG A 110 3.96 -9.90 -8.61
CA ARG A 110 2.81 -10.27 -9.45
C ARG A 110 2.92 -11.76 -9.81
N ASP A 111 3.35 -12.08 -11.02
CA ASP A 111 3.29 -13.46 -11.55
C ASP A 111 4.56 -14.28 -11.24
N ARG A 112 5.70 -13.61 -11.04
CA ARG A 112 7.02 -14.26 -10.90
C ARG A 112 7.49 -14.47 -9.46
N TYR A 113 6.88 -13.74 -8.54
CA TYR A 113 7.11 -13.77 -7.09
C TYR A 113 5.98 -12.97 -6.43
N GLY A 114 5.77 -13.19 -5.14
CA GLY A 114 4.77 -12.49 -4.36
C GLY A 114 5.19 -12.33 -2.91
N PHE A 115 5.11 -11.10 -2.42
CA PHE A 115 5.27 -10.74 -1.02
C PHE A 115 4.06 -9.93 -0.56
N GLY A 116 3.34 -10.38 0.45
CA GLY A 116 2.18 -9.67 1.00
C GLY A 116 0.87 -10.44 0.83
N ASN A 117 -0.26 -9.74 0.66
CA ASN A 117 -1.58 -10.38 0.60
C ASN A 117 -2.03 -10.49 -0.85
N TYR A 118 -2.39 -11.70 -1.26
CA TYR A 118 -2.81 -12.04 -2.61
C TYR A 118 -4.15 -12.75 -2.57
N VAL A 119 -4.85 -12.72 -3.70
CA VAL A 119 -5.90 -13.68 -4.02
C VAL A 119 -5.37 -14.52 -5.16
N VAL A 120 -5.12 -15.79 -4.89
CA VAL A 120 -4.56 -16.75 -5.85
C VAL A 120 -5.69 -17.67 -6.31
N ASP A 121 -5.75 -17.90 -7.62
CA ASP A 121 -6.74 -18.76 -8.24
C ASP A 121 -6.60 -20.19 -7.69
N ASN A 122 -7.71 -20.82 -7.31
CA ASN A 122 -7.75 -22.18 -6.73
C ASN A 122 -6.93 -22.36 -5.43
N VAL A 123 -6.65 -21.26 -4.73
CA VAL A 123 -5.99 -21.28 -3.40
C VAL A 123 -6.69 -20.35 -2.41
N GLY A 124 -7.25 -19.22 -2.88
CA GLY A 124 -7.94 -18.27 -2.02
C GLY A 124 -7.10 -17.07 -1.60
N VAL A 125 -7.43 -16.48 -0.45
CA VAL A 125 -6.65 -15.39 0.14
C VAL A 125 -5.35 -15.98 0.70
N THR A 126 -4.22 -15.46 0.25
CA THR A 126 -2.90 -16.02 0.56
C THR A 126 -1.95 -14.94 1.05
N HIS A 127 -1.30 -15.19 2.19
CA HIS A 127 -0.11 -14.49 2.61
C HIS A 127 1.10 -15.07 1.87
N MET A 128 1.57 -14.33 0.87
CA MET A 128 2.66 -14.72 0.00
C MET A 128 4.02 -14.32 0.59
N PHE A 129 4.93 -15.27 0.57
CA PHE A 129 6.36 -15.16 0.86
C PHE A 129 7.17 -15.87 -0.23
N ALA A 130 6.69 -15.88 -1.47
CA ALA A 130 7.35 -16.57 -2.57
C ALA A 130 8.28 -15.61 -3.31
N SER A 131 9.58 -15.89 -3.33
CA SER A 131 10.59 -15.11 -4.05
C SER A 131 10.79 -15.55 -5.50
N SER A 132 10.21 -16.70 -5.88
CA SER A 132 10.23 -17.27 -7.22
C SER A 132 8.92 -18.03 -7.47
N ASN A 133 8.60 -18.27 -8.74
CA ASN A 133 7.41 -18.97 -9.20
C ASN A 133 7.71 -20.35 -9.80
N SER A 134 8.94 -20.86 -9.67
CA SER A 134 9.26 -22.17 -10.22
C SER A 134 8.48 -23.29 -9.54
N GLU A 135 8.34 -23.19 -8.22
CA GLU A 135 7.56 -24.11 -7.39
C GLU A 135 7.16 -23.34 -6.13
N VAL A 136 5.86 -23.13 -5.96
CA VAL A 136 5.27 -22.43 -4.81
C VAL A 136 4.40 -23.43 -4.08
N ILE A 137 4.70 -23.63 -2.80
CA ILE A 137 3.92 -24.46 -1.90
C ILE A 137 2.97 -23.54 -1.14
N TYR A 138 1.69 -23.87 -1.17
CA TYR A 138 0.63 -23.20 -0.45
C TYR A 138 0.18 -24.07 0.72
N LEU A 139 0.31 -23.55 1.93
CA LEU A 139 -0.20 -24.18 3.14
C LEU A 139 -1.55 -23.56 3.48
N HIS A 140 -2.62 -24.34 3.44
CA HIS A 140 -3.97 -23.83 3.69
C HIS A 140 -4.37 -23.98 5.14
N SER A 141 -4.90 -22.92 5.73
CA SER A 141 -5.60 -22.95 7.01
C SER A 141 -7.02 -22.42 6.81
N SER A 142 -7.92 -22.76 7.73
CA SER A 142 -9.36 -22.44 7.70
C SER A 142 -9.77 -21.05 7.18
N GLU A 143 -8.97 -20.00 7.42
CA GLU A 143 -9.23 -18.64 6.95
C GLU A 143 -8.24 -18.10 5.90
N ILE A 144 -7.01 -18.60 5.85
CA ILE A 144 -5.95 -18.04 5.01
C ILE A 144 -4.91 -19.07 4.60
N SER A 145 -4.38 -18.91 3.40
CA SER A 145 -3.27 -19.73 2.90
C SER A 145 -1.93 -19.01 3.05
N TYR A 146 -0.83 -19.76 3.10
CA TYR A 146 0.54 -19.22 3.13
C TYR A 146 1.33 -19.76 1.95
N GLY A 147 1.81 -18.87 1.07
CA GLY A 147 2.60 -19.26 -0.10
C GLY A 147 4.10 -19.10 0.17
N ILE A 148 4.88 -20.15 -0.05
CA ILE A 148 6.33 -20.17 0.14
C ILE A 148 7.02 -20.80 -1.07
N SER A 149 8.28 -20.42 -1.32
CA SER A 149 9.08 -20.96 -2.43
C SER A 149 10.48 -21.38 -1.95
N PRO A 150 10.61 -22.52 -1.23
CA PRO A 150 11.91 -23.06 -0.81
C PRO A 150 12.75 -23.54 -2.00
N ILE A 151 14.08 -23.57 -1.84
CA ILE A 151 14.99 -24.16 -2.84
C ILE A 151 14.76 -25.68 -2.92
N ASP A 152 14.72 -26.36 -1.78
CA ASP A 152 14.52 -27.81 -1.66
C ASP A 152 13.04 -28.12 -1.39
N ALA A 153 12.18 -27.82 -2.37
CA ALA A 153 10.72 -27.96 -2.23
C ALA A 153 10.27 -29.41 -2.00
N GLU A 154 10.91 -30.40 -2.62
CA GLU A 154 10.62 -31.82 -2.37
C GLU A 154 10.88 -32.22 -0.91
N LYS A 155 12.04 -31.83 -0.37
CA LYS A 155 12.35 -32.11 1.03
C LYS A 155 11.34 -31.45 1.98
N PHE A 156 10.91 -30.23 1.65
CA PHE A 156 9.88 -29.53 2.42
C PHE A 156 8.53 -30.26 2.38
N LYS A 157 8.11 -30.77 1.21
CA LYS A 157 6.87 -31.55 1.05
C LYS A 157 6.90 -32.84 1.85
N ASN A 158 7.98 -33.61 1.75
CA ASN A 158 8.12 -34.88 2.47
C ASN A 158 7.93 -34.71 3.99
N ILE A 159 8.48 -33.65 4.58
CA ILE A 159 8.33 -33.36 6.03
C ILE A 159 6.88 -33.05 6.42
N ILE A 160 6.12 -32.44 5.52
CA ILE A 160 4.71 -32.10 5.75
C ILE A 160 3.82 -33.32 5.54
N GLU A 161 4.12 -34.16 4.56
CA GLU A 161 3.42 -35.42 4.33
C GLU A 161 3.65 -36.42 5.48
N GLU A 162 4.85 -36.46 6.07
CA GLU A 162 5.15 -37.20 7.30
C GLU A 162 4.30 -36.75 8.51
N LYS A 163 3.65 -35.58 8.42
CA LYS A 163 2.76 -35.01 9.43
C LYS A 163 1.27 -35.18 9.08
N ASP A 164 0.94 -36.06 8.14
CA ASP A 164 -0.44 -36.39 7.74
C ASP A 164 -1.19 -35.21 7.09
N ILE A 165 -0.45 -34.27 6.49
CA ILE A 165 -1.04 -33.15 5.74
C ILE A 165 -1.07 -33.53 4.25
N GLU A 166 -2.29 -33.72 3.73
CA GLU A 166 -2.51 -34.18 2.37
C GLU A 166 -2.52 -33.05 1.33
N LEU A 167 -2.24 -33.42 0.08
CA LEU A 167 -2.38 -32.56 -1.09
C LEU A 167 -3.87 -32.34 -1.39
N GLN A 168 -4.33 -31.09 -1.41
CA GLN A 168 -5.73 -30.75 -1.68
C GLN A 168 -5.87 -29.52 -2.59
N GLU A 169 -6.96 -29.48 -3.36
CA GLU A 169 -7.38 -28.28 -4.09
C GLU A 169 -8.29 -27.42 -3.21
N PHE A 170 -8.04 -26.11 -3.17
CA PHE A 170 -8.78 -25.20 -2.31
C PHE A 170 -9.68 -24.29 -3.15
N GLU A 171 -10.92 -24.12 -2.71
CA GLU A 171 -11.82 -23.16 -3.35
C GLU A 171 -11.71 -21.76 -2.73
N THR A 172 -11.64 -20.75 -3.61
CA THR A 172 -11.63 -19.34 -3.23
C THR A 172 -12.97 -18.93 -2.60
N LYS A 173 -13.06 -18.89 -1.27
CA LYS A 173 -14.24 -18.34 -0.57
C LYS A 173 -14.31 -16.81 -0.70
N VAL A 174 -14.89 -16.31 -1.80
CA VAL A 174 -15.14 -14.87 -1.98
C VAL A 174 -16.37 -14.46 -1.19
N ASN A 175 -16.17 -13.63 -0.16
CA ASN A 175 -17.24 -13.19 0.70
C ASN A 175 -18.01 -12.02 0.05
N LYS A 176 -19.02 -12.35 -0.79
CA LYS A 176 -19.69 -11.42 -1.71
C LYS A 176 -20.43 -10.24 -1.05
N ASN A 177 -20.78 -10.30 0.23
CA ASN A 177 -21.69 -9.33 0.87
C ASN A 177 -21.10 -8.71 2.15
N ARG A 178 -20.09 -7.84 2.01
CA ARG A 178 -19.50 -7.12 3.16
C ARG A 178 -19.92 -5.64 3.16
N ARG A 179 -20.71 -5.24 4.16
CA ARG A 179 -21.24 -3.87 4.33
C ARG A 179 -20.17 -2.95 4.95
N LEU A 180 -19.32 -2.35 4.11
CA LEU A 180 -18.25 -1.43 4.57
C LEU A 180 -18.77 -0.17 5.26
N TYR A 181 -19.91 0.37 4.82
CA TYR A 181 -20.49 1.60 5.37
C TYR A 181 -20.90 1.50 6.84
N LYS A 182 -21.10 0.28 7.37
CA LYS A 182 -21.41 0.06 8.79
C LYS A 182 -20.17 0.05 9.67
N ASP A 183 -18.98 0.02 9.08
CA ASP A 183 -17.74 -0.06 9.83
C ASP A 183 -17.22 1.34 10.19
N LYS A 184 -17.24 1.64 11.49
CA LYS A 184 -16.72 2.90 12.04
C LYS A 184 -15.26 3.15 11.64
N LYS A 185 -14.43 2.11 11.50
CA LYS A 185 -13.00 2.25 11.13
C LYS A 185 -12.78 2.76 9.71
N LEU A 186 -13.79 2.65 8.84
CA LEU A 186 -13.78 3.16 7.47
C LEU A 186 -14.61 4.44 7.35
N PHE A 187 -15.79 4.44 7.95
CA PHE A 187 -16.76 5.53 7.83
C PHE A 187 -16.31 6.81 8.53
N VAL A 188 -15.69 6.72 9.71
CA VAL A 188 -15.21 7.90 10.46
C VAL A 188 -14.09 8.64 9.69
N PRO A 189 -13.01 7.97 9.23
CA PRO A 189 -12.01 8.64 8.40
C PRO A 189 -12.58 9.21 7.10
N PHE A 190 -13.56 8.54 6.49
CA PHE A 190 -14.22 9.03 5.28
C PHE A 190 -14.94 10.37 5.54
N ILE A 191 -15.81 10.44 6.55
CA ILE A 191 -16.50 11.68 6.92
C ILE A 191 -15.50 12.78 7.26
N LEU A 192 -14.48 12.46 8.07
CA LEU A 192 -13.47 13.44 8.47
C LEU A 192 -12.76 14.03 7.24
N THR A 193 -12.37 13.17 6.29
CA THR A 193 -11.75 13.59 5.03
C THR A 193 -12.69 14.49 4.24
N THR A 194 -13.97 14.13 4.12
CA THR A 194 -14.98 14.93 3.44
C THR A 194 -15.14 16.32 4.08
N VAL A 195 -15.24 16.41 5.40
CA VAL A 195 -15.33 17.70 6.13
C VAL A 195 -14.11 18.57 5.87
N ILE A 196 -12.90 17.98 5.92
CA ILE A 196 -11.65 18.69 5.62
C ILE A 196 -11.65 19.22 4.18
N ILE A 197 -12.08 18.42 3.21
CA ILE A 197 -12.16 18.84 1.80
C ILE A 197 -13.13 20.00 1.64
N PHE A 198 -14.31 19.92 2.25
CA PHE A 198 -15.26 21.03 2.22
C PHE A 198 -14.69 22.29 2.85
N TYR A 199 -13.97 22.17 3.97
CA TYR A 199 -13.29 23.31 4.57
C TYR A 199 -12.24 23.92 3.61
N ILE A 200 -11.40 23.10 2.98
CA ILE A 200 -10.38 23.57 2.01
C ILE A 200 -11.02 24.36 0.86
N ILE A 201 -12.20 23.93 0.38
CA ILE A 201 -12.93 24.58 -0.71
C ILE A 201 -13.61 25.87 -0.23
N LEU A 202 -14.40 25.77 0.84
CA LEU A 202 -15.33 26.82 1.27
C LEU A 202 -14.63 27.95 2.00
N ASN A 203 -13.64 27.66 2.84
CA ASN A 203 -12.96 28.66 3.66
C ASN A 203 -12.37 29.83 2.83
N PRO A 204 -11.48 29.59 1.85
CA PRO A 204 -10.93 30.68 1.03
C PRO A 204 -12.00 31.36 0.16
N PHE A 205 -13.05 30.64 -0.23
CA PHE A 205 -14.16 31.22 -0.98
C PHE A 205 -15.00 32.19 -0.15
N ILE A 206 -15.34 31.81 1.08
CA ILE A 206 -16.08 32.66 2.01
C ILE A 206 -15.27 33.90 2.36
N LEU A 207 -13.96 33.75 2.60
CA LEU A 207 -13.05 34.87 2.84
C LEU A 207 -13.00 35.83 1.64
N TYR A 208 -12.99 35.30 0.42
CA TYR A 208 -13.08 36.10 -0.80
C TYR A 208 -14.39 36.88 -0.89
N LEU A 209 -15.54 36.20 -0.68
CA LEU A 209 -16.86 36.84 -0.75
C LEU A 209 -17.07 37.91 0.32
N LYS A 210 -16.50 37.71 1.51
CA LYS A 210 -16.52 38.69 2.60
C LYS A 210 -15.53 39.84 2.40
N GLN A 211 -14.77 39.87 1.31
CA GLN A 211 -13.68 40.82 1.07
C GLN A 211 -12.64 40.84 2.20
N ALA A 212 -12.52 39.73 2.93
CA ALA A 212 -11.55 39.58 4.02
C ALA A 212 -10.16 39.21 3.49
N LEU A 213 -10.05 38.73 2.23
CA LEU A 213 -8.76 38.49 1.59
C LEU A 213 -8.10 39.82 1.18
N PRO A 214 -6.78 39.97 1.39
CA PRO A 214 -6.02 41.09 0.86
C PRO A 214 -6.10 41.22 -0.66
N ALA A 215 -5.82 42.42 -1.17
CA ALA A 215 -5.80 42.71 -2.61
C ALA A 215 -4.81 41.82 -3.38
N SER A 216 -3.71 41.42 -2.73
CA SER A 216 -2.68 40.55 -3.29
C SER A 216 -2.41 39.37 -2.36
N MET A 217 -2.50 38.16 -2.90
CA MET A 217 -2.28 36.90 -2.20
C MET A 217 -1.24 36.04 -2.93
N PRO A 218 -0.42 35.28 -2.20
CA PRO A 218 0.56 34.40 -2.82
C PRO A 218 -0.10 33.19 -3.49
N LEU A 219 0.31 32.90 -4.72
CA LEU A 219 -0.15 31.74 -5.50
C LEU A 219 0.87 30.59 -5.46
N SER A 220 2.16 30.88 -5.37
CA SER A 220 3.22 29.86 -5.25
C SER A 220 4.32 30.32 -4.31
N PHE A 221 5.06 29.36 -3.77
CA PHE A 221 6.11 29.59 -2.78
C PHE A 221 7.43 28.95 -3.21
N ASP A 222 8.53 29.43 -2.64
CA ASP A 222 9.86 28.82 -2.71
C ASP A 222 10.12 27.89 -1.51
N GLY A 223 11.32 27.29 -1.48
CA GLY A 223 11.78 26.41 -0.40
C GLY A 223 11.80 27.01 1.00
N LYS A 224 11.79 28.34 1.11
CA LYS A 224 11.79 29.11 2.36
C LYS A 224 10.40 29.68 2.67
N PHE A 225 9.36 29.21 1.96
CA PHE A 225 8.00 29.71 2.07
C PHE A 225 7.88 31.21 1.73
N LYS A 226 8.75 31.72 0.87
CA LYS A 226 8.63 33.07 0.30
C LYS A 226 7.78 32.99 -0.98
N PRO A 227 6.93 33.99 -1.23
CA PRO A 227 6.06 33.95 -2.39
C PRO A 227 6.87 34.18 -3.67
N ILE A 228 6.68 33.31 -4.67
CA ILE A 228 7.29 33.44 -5.99
C ILE A 228 6.34 34.18 -6.94
N VAL A 229 5.06 33.78 -6.93
CA VAL A 229 4.01 34.39 -7.76
C VAL A 229 2.95 34.95 -6.85
N MET A 230 2.66 36.24 -7.00
CA MET A 230 1.53 36.92 -6.37
C MET A 230 0.36 36.99 -7.36
N GLY A 231 -0.87 36.95 -6.84
CA GLY A 231 -2.09 37.12 -7.61
C GLY A 231 -3.17 37.79 -6.78
N THR A 232 -4.37 37.90 -7.33
CA THR A 232 -5.51 38.48 -6.59
C THR A 232 -6.07 37.49 -5.57
N GLY A 233 -6.82 37.98 -4.58
CA GLY A 233 -7.60 37.14 -3.67
C GLY A 233 -8.53 36.16 -4.42
N LYS A 234 -9.06 36.57 -5.59
CA LYS A 234 -9.82 35.71 -6.51
C LYS A 234 -8.97 34.54 -6.99
N ASN A 235 -7.78 34.81 -7.54
CA ASN A 235 -6.89 33.77 -8.07
C ASN A 235 -6.47 32.78 -6.97
N PHE A 236 -6.21 33.28 -5.76
CA PHE A 236 -5.92 32.45 -4.60
C PHE A 236 -7.09 31.54 -4.24
N ALA A 237 -8.31 32.08 -4.12
CA ALA A 237 -9.51 31.30 -3.79
C ALA A 237 -9.76 30.19 -4.82
N PHE A 238 -9.67 30.50 -6.13
CA PHE A 238 -9.81 29.49 -7.17
C PHE A 238 -8.71 28.42 -7.11
N LYS A 239 -7.45 28.80 -6.83
CA LYS A 239 -6.37 27.83 -6.69
C LYS A 239 -6.60 26.86 -5.53
N GLN A 240 -7.05 27.37 -4.38
CA GLN A 240 -7.39 26.54 -3.22
C GLN A 240 -8.59 25.62 -3.48
N MET A 241 -9.61 26.11 -4.20
CA MET A 241 -10.72 25.26 -4.65
C MET A 241 -10.25 24.11 -5.53
N SER A 242 -9.35 24.37 -6.49
CA SER A 242 -8.80 23.33 -7.36
C SER A 242 -8.09 22.24 -6.55
N TYR A 243 -7.34 22.61 -5.50
CA TYR A 243 -6.75 21.64 -4.58
C TYR A 243 -7.82 20.85 -3.80
N GLY A 244 -8.89 21.49 -3.36
CA GLY A 244 -10.02 20.81 -2.73
C GLY A 244 -10.72 19.80 -3.65
N VAL A 245 -10.97 20.18 -4.91
CA VAL A 245 -11.54 19.29 -5.94
C VAL A 245 -10.61 18.11 -6.22
N LEU A 246 -9.29 18.33 -6.30
CA LEU A 246 -8.32 17.25 -6.46
C LEU A 246 -8.39 16.25 -5.29
N ASN A 247 -8.49 16.74 -4.05
CA ASN A 247 -8.66 15.88 -2.88
C ASN A 247 -9.99 15.12 -2.91
N MET A 248 -11.06 15.73 -3.43
CA MET A 248 -12.34 15.05 -3.64
C MET A 248 -12.20 13.88 -4.62
N ILE A 249 -11.54 14.10 -5.77
CA ILE A 249 -11.27 13.05 -6.76
C ILE A 249 -10.47 11.91 -6.11
N ILE A 250 -9.41 12.22 -5.36
CA ILE A 250 -8.60 11.23 -4.65
C ILE A 250 -9.46 10.43 -3.66
N LEU A 251 -10.32 11.08 -2.87
CA LEU A 251 -11.21 10.40 -1.93
C LEU A 251 -12.14 9.42 -2.65
N PHE A 252 -12.74 9.83 -3.78
CA PHE A 252 -13.58 8.94 -4.59
C PHE A 252 -12.81 7.73 -5.11
N CYS A 253 -11.63 7.94 -5.71
CA CYS A 253 -10.79 6.85 -6.20
C CYS A 253 -10.42 5.87 -5.08
N MET A 254 -10.00 6.39 -3.92
CA MET A 254 -9.61 5.58 -2.76
C MET A 254 -10.81 4.84 -2.15
N TYR A 255 -12.00 5.42 -2.18
CA TYR A 255 -13.23 4.77 -1.74
C TYR A 255 -13.57 3.55 -2.61
N TYR A 256 -13.53 3.68 -3.94
CA TYR A 256 -13.75 2.56 -4.84
C TYR A 256 -12.65 1.48 -4.70
N ALA A 257 -11.39 1.87 -4.56
CA ALA A 257 -10.28 0.94 -4.30
C ALA A 257 -10.49 0.18 -2.98
N SER A 258 -10.93 0.85 -1.93
CA SER A 258 -11.30 0.23 -0.65
C SER A 258 -12.46 -0.75 -0.81
N HIS A 259 -13.50 -0.38 -1.56
CA HIS A 259 -14.66 -1.25 -1.79
C HIS A 259 -14.29 -2.53 -2.55
N PHE A 260 -13.41 -2.42 -3.54
CA PHE A 260 -12.90 -3.57 -4.26
C PHE A 260 -12.10 -4.51 -3.35
N ASN A 261 -11.16 -3.97 -2.56
CA ASN A 261 -10.30 -4.77 -1.69
C ASN A 261 -11.04 -5.42 -0.52
N ALA A 262 -12.10 -4.79 -0.01
CA ALA A 262 -12.87 -5.32 1.12
C ALA A 262 -13.60 -6.64 0.83
N LYS A 263 -13.81 -6.98 -0.44
CA LYS A 263 -14.36 -8.28 -0.86
C LYS A 263 -13.43 -9.44 -0.46
N TYR A 264 -12.14 -9.17 -0.31
CA TYR A 264 -11.09 -10.15 -0.06
C TYR A 264 -10.43 -9.95 1.31
N ASP A 265 -9.99 -8.73 1.64
CA ASP A 265 -9.36 -8.40 2.93
C ASP A 265 -9.82 -7.04 3.47
N LYS A 266 -10.52 -7.08 4.61
CA LYS A 266 -11.06 -5.90 5.29
C LYS A 266 -9.96 -4.98 5.84
N ARG A 267 -8.87 -5.55 6.36
CA ARG A 267 -7.79 -4.76 6.98
C ARG A 267 -7.03 -3.96 5.93
N SER A 268 -6.82 -4.55 4.76
CA SER A 268 -6.16 -3.86 3.64
C SER A 268 -7.03 -2.74 3.05
N ALA A 269 -8.35 -2.90 3.04
CA ALA A 269 -9.28 -1.89 2.54
C ALA A 269 -9.18 -0.54 3.27
N TYR A 270 -9.02 -0.55 4.60
CA TYR A 270 -8.98 0.70 5.37
C TYR A 270 -7.84 1.64 4.95
N LYS A 271 -6.69 1.09 4.54
CA LYS A 271 -5.48 1.84 4.21
C LYS A 271 -5.74 2.94 3.18
N PHE A 272 -6.61 2.68 2.19
CA PHE A 272 -6.92 3.62 1.13
C PHE A 272 -7.60 4.90 1.64
N ILE A 273 -8.55 4.78 2.58
CA ILE A 273 -9.22 5.95 3.15
C ILE A 273 -8.26 6.76 4.04
N TYR A 274 -7.38 6.09 4.80
CA TYR A 274 -6.36 6.79 5.58
C TYR A 274 -5.35 7.55 4.70
N ILE A 275 -5.01 7.01 3.52
CA ILE A 275 -4.17 7.71 2.54
C ILE A 275 -4.87 9.00 2.07
N ALA A 276 -6.15 8.93 1.71
CA ALA A 276 -6.91 10.11 1.31
C ALA A 276 -6.97 11.17 2.43
N LEU A 277 -7.19 10.73 3.68
CA LEU A 277 -7.19 11.61 4.85
C LEU A 277 -5.84 12.32 5.05
N ALA A 278 -4.73 11.57 4.96
CA ALA A 278 -3.39 12.12 5.14
C ALA A 278 -3.07 13.20 4.09
N ILE A 279 -3.46 12.97 2.83
CA ILE A 279 -3.27 13.95 1.75
C ILE A 279 -4.12 15.20 2.01
N ALA A 280 -5.41 15.03 2.36
CA ALA A 280 -6.29 16.16 2.68
C ALA A 280 -5.77 17.00 3.86
N LEU A 281 -5.26 16.36 4.90
CA LEU A 281 -4.62 17.04 6.03
C LEU A 281 -3.39 17.84 5.61
N ALA A 282 -2.54 17.31 4.74
CA ALA A 282 -1.38 18.06 4.25
C ALA A 282 -1.80 19.36 3.54
N PHE A 283 -2.79 19.28 2.64
CA PHE A 283 -3.34 20.47 1.97
C PHE A 283 -3.99 21.45 2.95
N LEU A 284 -4.72 20.97 3.95
CA LEU A 284 -5.31 21.81 4.99
C LEU A 284 -4.24 22.56 5.77
N LEU A 285 -3.17 21.89 6.20
CA LEU A 285 -2.06 22.50 6.93
C LEU A 285 -1.37 23.59 6.11
N PHE A 286 -1.18 23.35 4.81
CA PHE A 286 -0.67 24.39 3.90
C PHE A 286 -1.63 25.58 3.82
N GLN A 287 -2.93 25.34 3.63
CA GLN A 287 -3.91 26.42 3.57
C GLN A 287 -3.92 27.26 4.85
N ILE A 288 -3.98 26.62 6.03
CA ILE A 288 -3.94 27.31 7.33
C ILE A 288 -2.66 28.12 7.46
N LYS A 289 -1.51 27.56 7.10
CA LYS A 289 -0.23 28.28 7.15
C LYS A 289 -0.23 29.52 6.25
N ILE A 290 -0.77 29.43 5.03
CA ILE A 290 -0.87 30.58 4.13
C ILE A 290 -1.80 31.63 4.73
N LEU A 291 -2.98 31.24 5.19
CA LEU A 291 -3.94 32.16 5.78
C LEU A 291 -3.37 32.87 7.02
N ASN A 292 -2.72 32.15 7.93
CA ASN A 292 -2.14 32.74 9.15
C ASN A 292 -1.01 33.75 8.90
N VAL A 293 -0.33 33.67 7.76
CA VAL A 293 0.81 34.57 7.44
C VAL A 293 0.36 35.78 6.61
N TYR A 294 -0.72 35.64 5.83
CA TYR A 294 -1.11 36.62 4.82
C TYR A 294 -2.50 37.25 5.04
N LEU A 295 -3.32 36.75 5.97
CA LEU A 295 -4.47 37.48 6.53
C LEU A 295 -4.04 38.22 7.80
#